data_AF-A0A9P9YPX7-F1
#
_entry.id   AF-A0A9P9YPX7-F1
#
_cell.length_a   1.000
_cell.length_b   1.000
_cell.length_c   1.000
_cell.angle_alpha   90.00
_cell.angle_beta   90.00
_cell.angle_gamma   90.00
#
_symmetry.space_group_name_H-M   'P 1'
#
loop_
_entity.id
_entity.type
_entity.pdbx_description
1 polymer ?
#
loop_
_entity_poly.entity_id
_entity_poly.type
_entity_poly.pdbx_seq_one_letter_code
_entity_poly.pdbx_strand_id
1 'polypeptide(L)'
;MVVGFLVRGGLLAGIVYYTRKVGVWGDADETDKLYNTVKSELCPYVQKVQKQLPFEVPQLPNTGEMRFLAKHYYNEGVKSSFRFVHMLPCYAGRGLKKVKDTFQDFAKSPAITGEPESSAAK
;
A
#
# COMPACT_ATOMS: atom_id res chain seq x y z
N MET A 1 6.10 -26.99 3.86
CA MET A 1 5.14 -25.90 4.16
C MET A 1 4.95 -25.66 5.66
N VAL A 2 4.71 -26.68 6.50
CA VAL A 2 4.41 -26.53 7.94
C VAL A 2 5.54 -25.83 8.74
N VAL A 3 6.80 -26.19 8.52
CA VAL A 3 7.95 -25.56 9.23
C VAL A 3 8.05 -24.06 8.96
N GLY A 4 7.81 -23.62 7.71
CA GLY A 4 7.82 -22.21 7.36
C GLY A 4 6.69 -21.41 8.02
N PHE A 5 5.52 -22.03 8.21
CA PHE A 5 4.41 -21.42 8.95
C PHE A 5 4.72 -21.33 10.44
N LEU A 6 5.36 -22.34 11.05
CA LEU A 6 5.75 -22.30 12.46
C LEU A 6 6.81 -21.22 12.73
N VAL A 7 7.82 -21.10 11.87
CA VAL A 7 8.85 -20.05 12.00
C VAL A 7 8.23 -18.66 11.87
N ARG A 8 7.38 -18.44 10.86
CA ARG A 8 6.69 -17.15 10.66
C ARG A 8 5.72 -16.84 11.80
N GLY A 9 4.97 -17.83 12.25
CA GLY A 9 4.04 -17.72 13.39
C GLY A 9 4.78 -17.39 14.69
N GLY A 10 5.89 -18.08 14.96
CA GLY A 10 6.76 -17.80 16.11
C GLY A 10 7.38 -16.41 16.05
N LEU A 11 7.82 -15.96 14.88
CA LEU A 11 8.34 -14.59 14.69
C LEU A 11 7.26 -13.54 15.00
N LEU A 12 6.06 -13.71 14.44
CA LEU A 12 4.94 -12.81 14.67
C LEU A 12 4.52 -12.79 16.15
N ALA A 13 4.39 -13.96 16.76
CA ALA A 13 4.06 -14.08 18.18
C ALA A 13 5.14 -13.43 19.07
N GLY A 14 6.42 -13.61 18.73
CA GLY A 14 7.54 -12.97 19.42
C GLY A 14 7.50 -11.44 19.32
N ILE A 15 7.21 -10.91 18.13
CA ILE A 15 7.05 -9.47 17.91
C ILE A 15 5.86 -8.93 18.71
N VAL A 16 4.72 -9.62 18.69
CA VAL A 16 3.53 -9.21 19.47
C VAL A 16 3.82 -9.24 20.97
N TYR A 17 4.49 -10.28 21.46
CA TYR A 17 4.87 -10.38 22.88
C TYR A 17 5.84 -9.27 23.30
N TYR A 18 6.84 -9.00 22.46
CA TYR A 18 7.80 -7.92 22.71
C TYR A 18 7.13 -6.55 22.71
N THR A 19 6.30 -6.25 21.70
CA THR A 19 5.60 -4.96 21.59
C THR A 19 4.59 -4.75 22.73
N ARG A 20 3.94 -5.82 23.21
CA ARG A 20 3.16 -5.80 24.47
C ARG A 20 4.03 -5.40 25.66
N LYS A 21 5.18 -6.04 25.84
CA LYS A 21 6.09 -5.79 26.98
C LYS A 21 6.70 -4.38 26.96
N VAL A 22 6.96 -3.83 25.78
CA VAL A 22 7.47 -2.46 25.60
C VAL A 22 6.40 -1.40 25.94
N GLY A 23 5.14 -1.80 26.10
CA GLY A 23 4.05 -0.88 26.45
C GLY A 23 3.34 -0.29 25.24
N VAL A 24 3.58 -0.79 24.02
CA VAL A 24 2.86 -0.33 22.80
C VAL A 24 1.37 -0.66 22.87
N TRP A 25 1.02 -1.74 23.58
CA TRP A 25 -0.34 -2.22 23.81
C TRP A 25 -0.70 -2.23 25.30
N GLY A 26 0.08 -1.51 26.12
CA GLY A 26 -0.11 -1.41 27.57
C GLY A 26 -1.16 -0.36 27.92
N ASP A 27 -1.20 0.02 29.20
CA ASP A 27 -2.06 1.10 29.65
C ASP A 27 -1.59 2.46 29.09
N ALA A 28 -2.48 3.46 29.15
CA ALA A 28 -2.18 4.82 28.67
C ALA A 28 -0.89 5.38 29.30
N ASP A 29 -0.67 5.12 30.59
CA ASP A 29 0.51 5.58 31.32
C ASP A 29 1.82 4.91 30.84
N GLU A 30 1.77 3.62 30.48
CA GLU A 30 2.94 2.90 29.95
C GLU A 30 3.28 3.38 28.54
N THR A 31 2.26 3.58 27.72
CA THR A 31 2.41 4.09 26.35
C THR A 31 2.94 5.51 26.36
N ASP A 32 2.46 6.37 27.26
CA ASP A 32 2.92 7.75 27.42
C ASP A 32 4.36 7.82 27.91
N LYS A 33 4.77 6.94 28.84
CA LYS A 33 6.17 6.83 29.27
C LYS A 33 7.06 6.43 28.10
N LEU A 34 6.69 5.38 27.35
CA LEU A 34 7.42 4.93 26.17
C LEU A 34 7.56 6.06 25.14
N TYR A 35 6.46 6.76 24.85
CA TYR A 35 6.45 7.88 23.91
C TYR A 35 7.40 9.00 24.35
N ASN A 36 7.37 9.38 25.63
CA ASN A 36 8.25 10.43 26.15
C ASN A 36 9.71 10.01 26.15
N THR A 37 10.03 8.76 26.47
CA THR A 37 11.39 8.22 26.38
C THR A 37 11.91 8.27 24.94
N VAL A 38 11.15 7.72 23.98
CA VAL A 38 11.53 7.71 22.57
C VAL A 38 11.66 9.14 22.03
N LYS A 39 10.74 10.04 22.39
CA LYS A 39 10.82 11.47 22.05
C LYS A 39 12.09 12.10 22.59
N SER A 40 12.45 11.82 23.85
CA SER A 40 13.64 12.39 24.49
C SER A 40 14.93 11.95 23.82
N GLU A 41 15.01 10.68 23.39
CA GLU A 41 16.17 10.14 22.68
C GLU A 41 16.28 10.65 21.25
N LEU A 42 15.14 10.85 20.57
CA LEU A 42 15.11 11.33 19.18
C LEU A 42 15.31 12.85 19.05
N CYS A 43 14.88 13.62 20.06
CA CYS A 43 14.98 15.09 20.07
C CYS A 43 16.37 15.63 19.68
N PRO A 44 17.50 15.16 20.27
CA PRO A 44 18.83 15.66 19.91
C PRO A 44 19.23 15.35 18.46
N TYR A 45 18.75 14.24 17.88
CA TYR A 45 19.04 13.89 16.48
C TYR A 45 18.24 14.75 15.51
N VAL A 46 16.95 14.96 15.80
CA VAL A 46 16.10 15.85 15.00
C VAL A 46 16.65 17.28 15.01
N GLN A 47 17.12 17.77 16.16
CA GLN A 47 17.77 19.08 16.26
C GLN A 47 19.07 19.18 15.47
N LYS A 48 19.89 18.11 15.45
CA LYS A 48 21.11 18.07 14.62
C LYS A 48 20.78 18.10 13.13
N VAL A 49 19.77 17.35 12.71
CA VAL A 49 19.29 17.34 11.32
C VAL A 49 18.75 18.72 10.96
N GLN A 50 17.90 19.31 11.79
CA GLN A 50 17.33 20.64 11.56
C GLN A 50 18.41 21.73 11.37
N LYS A 51 19.55 21.63 12.08
CA LYS A 51 20.68 22.56 11.92
C LYS A 51 21.48 22.38 10.63
N GLN A 52 21.39 21.21 9.99
CA GLN A 52 22.10 20.92 8.74
C GLN A 52 21.24 21.15 7.49
N LEU A 53 19.94 21.36 7.62
CA LEU A 53 19.10 21.70 6.48
C LEU A 53 19.19 23.21 6.17
N PRO A 54 19.43 23.61 4.91
CA PRO A 54 19.53 25.01 4.50
C PRO A 54 18.18 25.74 4.38
N PHE A 55 17.09 25.15 4.88
CA PHE A 55 15.76 25.74 4.85
C PHE A 55 15.09 25.62 6.22
N GLU A 56 14.24 26.59 6.57
CA GLU A 56 13.40 26.51 7.76
C GLU A 56 12.46 25.31 7.62
N VAL A 57 12.69 24.28 8.44
CA VAL A 57 11.77 23.15 8.54
C VAL A 57 10.45 23.72 9.05
N PRO A 58 9.35 23.64 8.26
CA PRO A 58 8.05 24.13 8.70
C PRO A 58 7.71 23.47 10.03
N GLN A 59 7.18 24.24 10.98
CA GLN A 59 6.79 23.69 12.28
C GLN A 59 5.86 22.50 12.04
N LEU A 60 6.19 21.35 12.62
CA LEU A 60 5.35 20.17 12.46
C LEU A 60 3.93 20.56 12.92
N PRO A 61 2.89 20.21 12.14
CA PRO A 61 1.52 20.54 12.48
C PRO A 61 1.22 20.06 13.90
N ASN A 62 0.48 20.88 14.65
CA ASN A 62 0.16 20.57 16.04
C ASN A 62 -0.48 19.16 16.12
N THR A 63 -0.31 18.45 17.23
CA THR A 63 -0.81 17.06 17.37
C THR A 63 -2.29 16.92 17.02
N GLY A 64 -3.09 17.98 17.24
CA GLY A 64 -4.48 18.07 16.80
C GLY A 64 -4.68 18.10 15.28
N GLU A 65 -3.83 18.79 14.53
CA GLU A 65 -3.85 18.87 13.06
C GLU A 65 -3.40 17.56 12.42
N MET A 66 -2.37 16.91 12.97
CA MET A 66 -1.98 15.54 12.56
C MET A 66 -3.12 14.55 12.77
N ARG A 67 -3.82 14.65 13.91
CA ARG A 67 -4.98 13.80 14.21
C ARG A 67 -6.14 14.06 13.25
N PHE A 68 -6.36 15.31 12.85
CA PHE A 68 -7.35 15.67 11.84
C PHE A 68 -6.98 15.07 10.48
N LEU A 69 -5.72 15.23 10.04
CA LEU A 69 -5.21 14.66 8.79
C LEU A 69 -5.38 13.14 8.75
N ALA A 70 -4.97 12.45 9.82
CA ALA A 70 -5.10 11.00 9.91
C ALA A 70 -6.56 10.54 9.78
N LYS A 71 -7.50 11.21 10.47
CA LYS A 71 -8.93 10.92 10.34
C LYS A 71 -9.46 11.20 8.94
N HIS A 72 -9.06 12.31 8.34
CA HIS A 72 -9.49 12.72 7.01
C HIS A 72 -9.06 11.71 5.95
N TYR A 73 -7.77 11.38 5.89
CA TYR A 73 -7.22 10.42 4.94
C TYR A 73 -7.73 8.99 5.16
N TYR A 74 -7.95 8.59 6.41
CA TYR A 74 -8.58 7.29 6.69
C TYR A 74 -9.99 7.23 6.10
N ASN A 75 -10.81 8.26 6.34
CA ASN A 75 -12.17 8.32 5.81
C ASN A 75 -12.21 8.40 4.28
N GLU A 76 -11.29 9.16 3.66
CA GLU A 76 -11.16 9.19 2.20
C GLU A 76 -10.72 7.84 1.64
N GLY A 77 -9.77 7.16 2.29
CA GLY A 77 -9.32 5.82 1.90
C GLY A 77 -10.44 4.79 1.95
N VAL A 78 -11.24 4.78 3.02
CA VAL A 78 -12.42 3.90 3.13
C VAL A 78 -13.43 4.24 2.03
N LYS A 79 -13.76 5.52 1.83
CA LYS A 79 -14.70 5.91 0.75
C LYS A 79 -14.19 5.53 -0.64
N SER A 80 -12.90 5.70 -0.90
CA SER A 80 -12.26 5.38 -2.18
C SER A 80 -12.25 3.88 -2.46
N SER A 81 -11.90 3.07 -1.46
CA SER A 81 -11.88 1.60 -1.60
C SER A 81 -13.28 1.03 -1.86
N PHE A 82 -14.30 1.47 -1.11
CA PHE A 82 -15.69 1.07 -1.38
C PHE A 82 -16.18 1.56 -2.75
N ARG A 83 -15.81 2.77 -3.16
CA ARG A 83 -16.12 3.27 -4.51
C ARG A 83 -15.44 2.43 -5.59
N PHE A 84 -14.20 2.01 -5.39
CA PHE A 84 -13.51 1.12 -6.32
C PHE A 84 -14.23 -0.22 -6.43
N VAL A 85 -14.58 -0.86 -5.30
CA VAL A 85 -15.33 -2.12 -5.29
C VAL A 85 -16.69 -1.98 -5.99
N HIS A 86 -17.39 -0.88 -5.76
CA HIS A 86 -18.65 -0.59 -6.44
C HIS A 86 -18.48 -0.38 -7.95
N MET A 87 -17.34 0.19 -8.38
CA MET A 87 -17.06 0.45 -9.80
C MET A 87 -16.36 -0.72 -10.51
N LEU A 88 -15.90 -1.75 -9.78
CA LEU A 88 -15.29 -2.96 -10.34
C LEU A 88 -16.13 -3.62 -11.44
N PRO A 89 -17.46 -3.77 -11.32
CA PRO A 89 -18.28 -4.35 -12.38
C PRO A 89 -18.25 -3.51 -13.67
N CYS A 90 -18.21 -2.19 -13.57
CA CYS A 90 -18.07 -1.28 -14.72
C CYS A 90 -16.69 -1.38 -15.37
N TYR A 91 -15.62 -1.49 -14.58
CA TYR A 91 -14.26 -1.69 -15.10
C TYR A 91 -14.11 -3.06 -15.76
N ALA A 92 -14.62 -4.12 -15.12
CA ALA A 92 -14.62 -5.48 -15.66
C ALA A 92 -15.44 -5.56 -16.96
N GLY A 93 -16.63 -4.95 -16.99
CA GLY A 93 -17.47 -4.89 -18.20
C GLY A 93 -16.80 -4.16 -19.37
N ARG A 94 -16.12 -3.03 -19.12
CA ARG A 94 -15.33 -2.34 -20.15
C ARG A 94 -14.12 -3.16 -20.61
N GLY A 95 -13.46 -3.88 -19.69
CA GLY A 95 -12.36 -4.78 -20.00
C GLY A 95 -12.80 -5.94 -20.90
N LEU A 96 -13.87 -6.65 -20.51
CA LEU A 96 -14.47 -7.73 -21.30
C LEU A 96 -14.93 -7.24 -22.68
N LYS A 97 -15.49 -6.04 -22.77
CA LYS A 97 -15.90 -5.46 -24.04
C LYS A 97 -14.70 -5.20 -24.96
N LYS A 98 -13.62 -4.60 -24.45
CA LYS A 98 -12.38 -4.41 -25.23
C LYS A 98 -11.79 -5.73 -25.71
N VAL A 99 -11.76 -6.75 -24.85
CA VAL A 99 -11.28 -8.08 -25.24
C VAL A 99 -12.13 -8.64 -26.38
N LYS A 100 -13.47 -8.62 -26.23
CA LYS A 100 -14.39 -9.07 -27.29
C LYS A 100 -14.18 -8.31 -28.61
N ASP A 101 -14.08 -6.99 -28.53
CA ASP A 101 -13.92 -6.13 -29.71
C ASP A 101 -12.59 -6.45 -30.42
N THR A 102 -11.48 -6.60 -29.67
CA THR A 102 -10.20 -7.02 -30.26
C THR A 102 -10.26 -8.41 -30.90
N PHE A 103 -10.93 -9.40 -30.28
CA PHE A 103 -11.11 -10.73 -30.88
C PHE A 103 -11.95 -10.68 -32.15
N GLN A 104 -13.00 -9.84 -32.21
CA GLN A 104 -13.78 -9.64 -33.42
C GLN A 104 -12.99 -8.93 -34.52
N ASP A 105 -12.15 -7.97 -34.16
CA ASP A 105 -11.27 -7.28 -35.10
C ASP A 105 -10.20 -8.23 -35.65
N PHE A 106 -9.62 -9.10 -34.81
CA PHE A 106 -8.72 -10.18 -35.26
C PHE A 106 -9.43 -11.19 -36.17
N ALA A 107 -10.66 -11.58 -35.84
CA ALA A 107 -11.43 -12.52 -36.66
C ALA A 107 -11.90 -11.94 -38.01
N LYS A 108 -12.01 -10.61 -38.10
CA LYS A 108 -12.33 -9.90 -39.35
C LYS A 108 -11.08 -9.50 -40.15
N SER A 109 -9.90 -9.51 -39.52
CA SER A 109 -8.65 -9.16 -40.19
C SER A 109 -8.26 -10.27 -41.18
N PRO A 110 -7.94 -9.94 -42.45
CA PRO A 110 -7.74 -10.91 -43.53
C PRO A 110 -6.43 -11.72 -43.39
N ALA A 111 -5.71 -11.64 -42.27
CA ALA A 111 -4.38 -12.21 -42.11
C ALA A 111 -4.33 -13.73 -41.84
N ILE A 112 -5.47 -14.42 -41.64
CA ILE A 112 -5.49 -15.88 -41.37
C ILE A 112 -6.14 -16.69 -42.50
N THR A 113 -6.73 -16.05 -43.51
CA THR A 113 -7.37 -16.79 -44.62
C THR A 113 -6.62 -16.60 -45.93
N GLY A 114 -5.48 -17.30 -46.06
CA GLY A 114 -4.93 -17.61 -47.38
C GLY A 114 -3.43 -17.45 -47.52
N GLU A 115 -2.66 -18.39 -46.98
CA GLU A 115 -1.52 -18.98 -47.69
C GLU A 115 -1.40 -20.46 -47.29
N PRO A 116 -1.87 -21.41 -48.11
CA PRO A 116 -1.23 -22.71 -48.19
C PRO A 116 -0.10 -22.63 -49.23
N GLU A 117 1.04 -23.17 -48.86
CA GLU A 117 2.18 -23.40 -49.73
C GLU A 117 1.78 -24.13 -51.03
N SER A 118 2.35 -23.73 -52.17
CA SER A 118 2.57 -24.65 -53.29
C SER A 118 3.72 -24.18 -54.18
N SER A 119 4.77 -24.99 -54.14
CA SER A 119 5.90 -25.16 -55.04
C SER A 119 5.69 -24.93 -56.55
N ALA A 120 6.85 -24.71 -57.21
CA ALA A 120 7.22 -25.10 -58.57
C ALA A 120 6.69 -24.22 -59.73
N ALA A 121 7.41 -23.95 -60.82
CA ALA A 121 8.77 -24.19 -61.27
C ALA A 121 8.99 -23.40 -62.58
N LYS A 122 10.26 -23.08 -62.87
CA LYS A 122 10.87 -22.66 -64.16
C LYS A 122 10.47 -21.31 -64.76
#